data_AF-A0A524NWI3-F1
#
_entry.id   AF-A0A524NWI3-F1
#
_cell.length_a   1.000
_cell.length_b   1.000
_cell.length_c   1.000
_cell.angle_alpha   90.00
_cell.angle_beta   90.00
_cell.angle_gamma   90.00
#
_symmetry.space_group_name_H-M   'P 1'
#
loop_
_entity.id
_entity.type
_entity.pdbx_description
1 polymer ?
#
loop_
_entity_poly.entity_id
_entity_poly.type
_entity_poly.pdbx_seq_one_letter_code
_entity_poly.pdbx_strand_id
1 'polypeptide(L)' 'MRYSLELPGKRLRPLLLLCAADAVGMDAARFARFAAGVEMIHAYSLVHDDLPAMDDDELRRGRPTNHVVYG' A
#
# COMPACT_ATOMS: atom_id res chain seq x y z
N MET A 1 -1.62 -0.50 -11.72
CA MET A 1 -1.83 -0.89 -10.30
C MET A 1 -0.82 -1.90 -9.77
N ARG A 2 -0.62 -3.07 -10.39
CA ARG A 2 0.28 -4.12 -9.85
C ARG A 2 1.69 -3.61 -9.54
N TYR A 3 2.27 -2.80 -10.43
CA TYR A 3 3.57 -2.15 -10.23
C TYR A 3 3.69 -1.47 -8.85
N SER A 4 2.81 -0.51 -8.56
CA SER A 4 2.84 0.25 -7.30
C SER A 4 2.55 -0.60 -6.07
N LEU A 5 1.71 -1.63 -6.22
CA LEU A 5 1.41 -2.57 -5.13
C LEU A 5 2.61 -3.45 -4.77
N GLU A 6 3.39 -3.87 -5.76
CA GLU A 6 4.55 -4.75 -5.60
C GLU A 6 5.85 -3.99 -5.25
N LEU A 7 5.84 -2.65 -5.30
CA LEU A 7 6.95 -1.86 -4.79
C LEU A 7 7.28 -2.24 -3.34
N PRO A 8 8.57 -2.22 -2.94
CA PRO A 8 8.98 -2.52 -1.58
C PRO A 8 8.15 -1.69 -0.60
N GLY A 9 7.71 -2.25 0.53
CA GLY A 9 6.93 -1.50 1.50
C GLY A 9 6.83 -2.14 2.86
N LYS A 10 6.55 -1.31 3.88
CA LYS A 10 6.54 -1.73 5.28
C LYS A 10 5.35 -2.63 5.63
N ARG A 11 4.28 -2.61 4.83
CA ARG A 11 3.02 -3.33 5.07
C ARG A 11 2.47 -3.15 6.48
N LEU A 12 2.66 -1.95 7.05
CA LEU A 12 2.28 -1.69 8.45
C LEU A 12 0.76 -1.74 8.65
N ARG A 13 -0.01 -1.18 7.71
CA ARG A 13 -1.48 -1.13 7.81
C ARG A 13 -2.13 -2.51 7.74
N PRO A 14 -1.82 -3.39 6.76
CA PRO A 14 -2.33 -4.75 6.77
C PRO A 14 -1.86 -5.54 8.01
N LEU A 15 -0.61 -5.37 8.44
CA LEU A 15 -0.10 -6.02 9.65
C LEU A 15 -0.89 -5.61 10.90
N LEU A 16 -1.14 -4.31 11.09
CA LEU A 16 -1.94 -3.80 12.21
C LEU A 16 -3.35 -4.39 12.23
N LEU A 17 -4.00 -4.53 11.06
CA LEU A 17 -5.33 -5.15 10.97
C LEU A 17 -5.28 -6.61 11.41
N LEU A 18 -4.30 -7.38 10.92
CA LEU A 18 -4.16 -8.79 11.28
C LEU A 18 -3.84 -8.96 12.77
N CYS A 19 -2.94 -8.13 13.33
CA CYS A 19 -2.64 -8.12 14.76
C CYS A 19 -3.86 -7.74 15.60
N ALA A 20 -4.68 -6.79 15.15
CA ALA A 20 -5.90 -6.41 15.84
C ALA A 20 -6.92 -7.55 15.88
N ALA A 21 -7.08 -8.30 14.77
CA ALA A 21 -7.94 -9.47 14.72
C ALA A 21 -7.47 -10.57 15.70
N ASP A 22 -6.16 -10.84 15.71
CA ASP A 22 -5.56 -11.81 16.63
C ASP A 22 -5.73 -11.39 18.10
N ALA A 23 -5.50 -10.11 18.41
CA ALA A 23 -5.62 -9.56 19.76
C ALA A 23 -7.04 -9.68 20.37
N VAL A 24 -8.09 -9.78 19.54
CA VAL A 24 -9.47 -10.00 19.98
C VAL A 24 -9.91 -11.46 19.88
N GLY A 25 -8.97 -12.40 19.70
CA GLY A 25 -9.22 -13.83 19.67
C GLY A 25 -9.81 -14.36 18.36
N MET A 26 -9.69 -13.60 17.26
CA MET A 26 -10.15 -14.05 15.94
C MET A 26 -8.99 -14.64 15.13
N ASP A 27 -9.32 -15.60 14.26
CA ASP A 27 -8.36 -16.11 13.26
C ASP A 27 -8.01 -15.01 12.24
N ALA A 28 -6.82 -14.42 12.39
CA ALA A 28 -6.31 -13.38 11.52
C ALA A 28 -6.29 -13.78 10.04
N ALA A 29 -6.13 -15.07 9.71
CA ALA A 29 -6.10 -15.52 8.32
C ALA A 29 -7.43 -15.24 7.58
N ARG A 30 -8.55 -15.23 8.30
CA ARG A 30 -9.87 -14.86 7.75
C ARG A 30 -9.94 -13.42 7.24
N PHE A 31 -9.03 -12.57 7.72
CA PHE A 31 -8.98 -11.15 7.40
C PHE A 31 -7.98 -10.80 6.31
N ALA A 32 -7.28 -11.77 5.71
CA ALA A 32 -6.27 -11.53 4.67
C ALA A 32 -6.79 -10.67 3.51
N ARG A 33 -8.04 -10.88 3.06
CA ARG A 33 -8.68 -10.07 2.01
C ARG A 33 -8.92 -8.63 2.43
N PHE A 34 -9.30 -8.39 3.69
CA PHE A 34 -9.49 -7.05 4.23
C PHE A 34 -8.14 -6.33 4.40
N ALA A 35 -7.13 -7.02 4.91
CA ALA A 35 -5.76 -6.52 4.99
C ALA A 35 -5.24 -6.10 3.61
N ALA A 36 -5.45 -6.94 2.58
CA ALA A 36 -5.10 -6.60 1.20
C ALA A 36 -5.85 -5.35 0.70
N GLY A 37 -7.15 -5.26 0.97
CA GLY A 37 -7.96 -4.08 0.62
C GLY A 37 -7.44 -2.78 1.24
N VAL A 38 -7.03 -2.81 2.52
CA VAL A 38 -6.42 -1.66 3.20
C VAL A 38 -5.09 -1.26 2.55
N GLU A 39 -4.26 -2.23 2.17
CA GLU A 39 -3.01 -1.94 1.46
C GLU A 39 -3.25 -1.41 0.03
N MET A 40 -4.33 -1.82 -0.62
CA MET A 40 -4.74 -1.25 -1.91
C MET A 40 -5.13 0.22 -1.80
N ILE A 41 -5.87 0.59 -0.75
CA ILE A 41 -6.19 2.01 -0.47
C ILE A 41 -4.92 2.80 -0.17
N HIS A 42 -3.99 2.24 0.62
CA HIS A 42 -2.71 2.88 0.88
C HIS A 42 -1.89 3.08 -0.40
N ALA A 43 -1.78 2.06 -1.26
CA ALA A 43 -1.02 2.16 -2.50
C ALA A 43 -1.67 3.16 -3.47
N TYR A 44 -3.00 3.23 -3.51
CA TYR A 44 -3.73 4.25 -4.27
C TYR A 44 -3.34 5.66 -3.83
N SER A 45 -3.34 5.94 -2.52
CA SER A 45 -3.03 7.29 -2.02
C SER A 45 -1.64 7.70 -2.46
N LEU A 46 -0.64 6.82 -2.29
CA LEU A 46 0.73 7.09 -2.71
C LEU A 46 0.86 7.37 -4.20
N VAL A 47 0.12 6.66 -5.05
CA VAL A 47 0.16 6.92 -6.50
C VAL A 47 -0.33 8.33 -6.84
N HIS A 48 -1.38 8.79 -6.14
CA HIS A 48 -1.92 10.14 -6.35
C HIS A 48 -1.04 11.21 -5.70
N ASP A 49 -0.51 10.93 -4.51
CA ASP A 49 0.45 11.79 -3.80
C ASP A 49 1.70 12.02 -4.66
N ASP A 50 2.17 10.98 -5.36
CA ASP A 50 3.34 11.08 -6.25
C ASP A 50 3.12 11.94 -7.51
N LEU A 51 1.88 12.34 -7.87
CA LEU A 51 1.63 13.04 -9.13
C LEU A 51 2.29 14.45 -9.15
N PRO A 52 2.61 15.00 -10.35
CA PRO A 52 3.17 16.35 -10.48
C PRO A 52 2.31 17.48 -9.90
N ALA A 53 1.00 17.22 -9.76
CA ALA A 53 0.06 18.17 -9.17
C ALA A 53 0.04 18.12 -7.62
N MET A 54 0.72 17.16 -7.00
CA MET A 54 0.79 16.94 -5.55
C MET A 54 2.25 17.02 -5.10
N ASP A 55 2.90 15.90 -4.78
CA ASP A 55 4.27 15.89 -4.25
C ASP A 55 5.34 15.90 -5.34
N ASP A 56 4.99 15.57 -6.59
CA ASP A 56 5.92 15.50 -7.74
C ASP A 56 7.13 14.57 -7.48
N ASP A 57 6.89 13.47 -6.75
CA ASP A 57 7.91 12.48 -6.43
C ASP A 57 8.27 11.66 -7.68
N GLU A 58 9.51 11.75 -8.16
CA GLU A 58 9.99 10.88 -9.26
C GLU A 58 10.37 9.47 -8.79
N LEU A 59 10.77 9.33 -7.52
CA LEU A 59 11.26 8.09 -6.94
C LEU A 59 10.57 7.78 -5.61
N ARG A 60 10.11 6.54 -5.46
CA ARG A 60 9.60 5.99 -4.21
C ARG A 60 10.37 4.74 -3.82
N ARG A 61 11.06 4.80 -2.68
CA ARG A 61 11.88 3.71 -2.13
C ARG A 61 12.91 3.18 -3.15
N GLY A 62 13.57 4.11 -3.85
CA GLY A 62 14.61 3.83 -4.84
C GLY A 62 14.10 3.24 -6.16
N ARG A 63 12.78 3.31 -6.42
CA ARG A 63 12.16 2.87 -7.69
C ARG A 63 11.37 4.04 -8.28
N PRO A 64 11.26 4.16 -9.62
CA PRO A 64 10.42 5.16 -10.27
C PRO A 64 8.97 5.11 -9.78
N THR A 65 8.34 6.27 -9.59
CA THR A 65 6.91 6.35 -9.23
C THR A 65 6.01 5.99 -10.41
N ASN A 66 4.70 5.81 -10.16
CA ASN A 66 3.80 5.27 -11.17
C ASN A 66 3.71 6.15 -12.43
N HIS A 67 3.56 7.46 -12.25
CA HIS A 67 3.42 8.42 -13.33
C HIS A 67 4.73 8.56 -14.14
N VAL A 68 5.90 8.41 -13.50
CA VAL A 68 7.19 8.37 -14.22
C VAL A 68 7.28 7.16 -15.15
N VAL A 69 6.71 6.01 -14.78
CA VAL A 69 6.76 4.78 -15.60
C VAL A 69 5.67 4.78 -16.67
N TYR A 70 4.47 5.26 -16.36
CA TYR A 70 3.27 5.02 -17.18
C TYR A 70 2.57 6.28 -17.71
N GLY A 71 2.97 7.47 -17.24
CA GLY A 71 2.25 8.72 -17.46
C GLY A 71 1.29 9.04 -16.32
#